data_AF-S8FJX1-F1
#
_entry.id   AF-S8FJX1-F1
#
_cell.length_a   1.000
_cell.length_b   1.000
_cell.length_c   1.000
_cell.angle_alpha   90.00
_cell.angle_beta   90.00
_cell.angle_gamma   90.00
#
_symmetry.space_group_name_H-M   'P 1'
#
loop_
_entity.id
_entity.type
_entity.pdbx_description
1 polymer ?
#
loop_
_entity_poly.entity_id
_entity_poly.type
_entity_poly.pdbx_seq_one_letter_code
_entity_poly.pdbx_strand_id
1 'polypeptide(L)'
;MKHKHRYLYMTFILILLSIIPFYMSRDKSPSGIEGGCDSCKAKAILWVDYTRGKEIPNGAVVKNIKVYAEVSPFGKVKIIAYCKKQPMIVENYLAKRLEKYTVRKQVMEEHYVEPGKQYLLLRYVEDWIK
;
A
#
# COMPACT_ATOMS: atom_id res chain seq x y z
N MET A 1 -40.81 -0.35 -32.56
CA MET A 1 -39.91 0.25 -31.54
C MET A 1 -38.98 -0.75 -30.82
N LYS A 2 -38.68 -1.95 -31.36
CA LYS A 2 -37.83 -2.95 -30.67
C LYS A 2 -36.32 -2.81 -30.94
N HIS A 3 -35.92 -2.10 -31.98
CA HIS A 3 -34.49 -1.94 -32.36
C HIS A 3 -33.72 -0.97 -31.46
N LYS A 4 -34.36 0.10 -30.96
CA LYS A 4 -33.71 1.12 -30.12
C LYS A 4 -33.28 0.56 -28.75
N HIS A 5 -34.10 -0.30 -28.15
CA HIS A 5 -33.77 -0.97 -26.89
C HIS A 5 -32.61 -1.97 -27.02
N ARG A 6 -32.52 -2.68 -28.16
CA ARG A 6 -31.42 -3.63 -28.41
C ARG A 6 -30.10 -2.91 -28.60
N TYR A 7 -30.09 -1.75 -29.26
CA TYR A 7 -28.88 -0.95 -29.43
C TYR A 7 -28.40 -0.36 -28.10
N LEU A 8 -29.33 0.18 -27.29
CA LEU A 8 -29.00 0.74 -25.98
C LEU A 8 -28.45 -0.32 -25.01
N TYR A 9 -29.01 -1.53 -25.03
CA TYR A 9 -28.53 -2.65 -24.22
C TYR A 9 -27.14 -3.13 -24.67
N MET A 10 -26.89 -3.20 -25.98
CA MET A 10 -25.57 -3.56 -26.52
C MET A 10 -24.51 -2.50 -26.21
N THR A 11 -24.85 -1.21 -26.29
CA THR A 11 -23.92 -0.14 -25.87
C THR A 11 -23.63 -0.18 -24.37
N PHE A 12 -24.63 -0.51 -23.54
CA PHE A 12 -24.45 -0.61 -22.08
C PHE A 12 -23.57 -1.80 -21.70
N ILE A 13 -23.72 -2.95 -22.38
CA ILE A 13 -22.84 -4.12 -22.23
C ILE A 13 -21.40 -3.79 -22.66
N LEU A 14 -21.20 -3.07 -23.76
CA LEU A 14 -19.86 -2.68 -24.20
C LEU A 14 -19.18 -1.72 -23.22
N ILE A 15 -19.92 -0.82 -22.57
CA ILE A 15 -19.42 0.05 -21.51
C ILE A 15 -19.08 -0.76 -20.24
N LEU A 16 -19.90 -1.75 -19.87
CA LEU A 16 -19.57 -2.64 -18.75
C LEU A 16 -18.33 -3.48 -19.04
N LEU A 17 -18.15 -3.98 -20.27
CA LEU A 17 -16.97 -4.75 -20.68
C LEU A 17 -15.68 -3.91 -20.73
N SER A 18 -15.76 -2.60 -21.00
CA SER A 18 -14.60 -1.70 -21.00
C SER A 18 -14.15 -1.27 -19.60
N ILE A 19 -14.95 -1.49 -18.55
CA ILE A 19 -14.59 -1.26 -17.15
C ILE A 19 -13.86 -2.47 -16.55
N ILE A 20 -14.03 -3.67 -17.13
CA ILE A 20 -13.41 -4.92 -16.67
C ILE A 20 -11.88 -4.99 -16.81
N PRO A 21 -11.17 -4.30 -17.75
CA PRO A 21 -9.71 -4.40 -17.82
C PRO A 21 -8.99 -3.83 -16.58
N PHE A 22 -9.67 -3.07 -15.72
CA PHE A 22 -9.08 -2.55 -14.48
C PHE A 22 -9.09 -3.56 -13.32
N TYR A 23 -10.02 -4.52 -13.32
CA TYR A 23 -10.15 -5.49 -12.21
C TYR A 23 -9.39 -6.81 -12.43
N MET A 24 -8.94 -7.08 -13.66
CA MET A 24 -8.29 -8.34 -14.05
C MET A 24 -6.85 -8.16 -14.53
N SER A 25 -6.21 -7.03 -14.21
CA SER A 25 -4.76 -6.94 -14.32
C SER A 25 -4.16 -7.80 -13.23
N ARG A 26 -4.01 -9.09 -13.55
CA ARG A 26 -3.18 -10.11 -12.90
C ARG A 26 -2.13 -9.43 -12.02
N ASP A 27 -2.37 -9.40 -10.71
CA ASP A 27 -1.30 -9.26 -9.74
C ASP A 27 -0.43 -10.50 -9.92
N LYS A 28 0.56 -10.41 -10.82
CA LYS A 28 1.83 -11.08 -10.61
C LYS A 28 2.29 -10.57 -9.25
N SER A 29 1.93 -11.30 -8.20
CA SER A 29 2.76 -11.37 -7.00
C SER A 29 4.19 -11.53 -7.53
N PRO A 30 5.14 -10.66 -7.14
CA PRO A 30 6.53 -10.86 -7.53
C PRO A 30 7.03 -12.08 -6.75
N SER A 31 6.61 -13.26 -7.21
CA SER A 31 7.17 -14.55 -6.85
C SER A 31 8.58 -14.56 -7.42
N GLY A 32 9.56 -14.30 -6.56
CA GLY A 32 10.98 -14.38 -6.91
C GLY A 32 11.68 -13.03 -7.05
N ILE A 33 11.65 -12.19 -6.01
CA ILE A 33 12.78 -11.27 -5.77
C ILE A 33 13.82 -12.02 -4.93
N GLU A 34 14.48 -13.01 -5.53
CA GLU A 34 15.77 -13.54 -5.05
C GLU A 34 16.96 -12.78 -5.66
N GLY A 35 16.70 -11.69 -6.40
CA GLY A 35 17.69 -10.67 -6.74
C GLY A 35 17.45 -9.43 -5.89
N GLY A 36 18.32 -9.19 -4.90
CA GLY A 36 18.09 -8.27 -3.78
C GLY A 36 17.41 -6.94 -4.13
N CYS A 37 16.41 -6.58 -3.34
CA CYS A 37 15.76 -5.26 -3.30
C CYS A 37 16.73 -4.12 -2.89
N ASP A 38 18.04 -4.31 -2.91
CA ASP A 38 19.00 -3.29 -2.49
C ASP A 38 19.07 -2.11 -3.48
N SER A 39 18.65 -2.27 -4.74
CA SER A 39 18.65 -1.20 -5.76
C SER A 39 17.39 -0.33 -5.80
N CYS A 40 16.22 -0.80 -5.34
CA CYS A 40 14.95 -0.09 -5.52
C CYS A 40 14.77 1.04 -4.49
N LYS A 41 15.25 2.26 -4.72
CA LYS A 41 15.12 3.38 -3.75
C LYS A 41 13.68 3.57 -3.25
N ALA A 42 13.47 3.58 -1.93
CA ALA A 42 12.15 3.87 -1.35
C ALA A 42 11.80 5.34 -1.59
N LYS A 43 10.54 5.62 -1.97
CA LYS A 43 10.06 6.98 -2.23
C LYS A 43 9.91 7.79 -0.93
N ALA A 44 9.42 7.15 0.14
CA ALA A 44 9.17 7.81 1.41
C ALA A 44 9.34 6.88 2.62
N ILE A 45 9.44 7.50 3.81
CA ILE A 45 9.43 6.82 5.10
C ILE A 45 8.10 7.09 5.80
N LEU A 46 7.34 6.04 6.09
CA LEU A 46 6.07 6.12 6.81
C LEU A 46 6.27 5.67 8.26
N TRP A 47 6.02 6.58 9.21
CA TRP A 47 6.02 6.25 10.63
C TRP A 47 4.67 5.66 11.04
N VAL A 48 4.55 4.33 11.03
CA VAL A 48 3.26 3.64 11.24
C VAL A 48 2.77 3.69 12.69
N ASP A 49 3.71 3.90 13.61
CA ASP A 49 3.47 3.95 15.06
C ASP A 49 3.32 5.36 15.60
N TYR A 50 3.69 6.36 14.79
CA TYR A 50 3.58 7.75 15.20
C TYR A 50 2.11 8.18 15.18
N THR A 51 1.56 8.31 16.38
CA THR A 51 0.22 8.86 16.62
C THR A 51 0.39 10.15 17.42
N ARG A 52 -0.37 11.19 17.06
CA ARG A 52 -0.29 12.48 17.73
C ARG A 52 -0.59 12.27 19.23
N GLY A 53 0.33 12.69 20.10
CA GLY A 53 0.18 12.54 21.55
C GLY A 53 0.70 11.22 22.14
N LYS A 54 1.23 10.29 21.32
CA LYS A 54 1.95 9.13 21.82
C LYS A 54 3.45 9.36 21.66
N GLU A 55 4.12 9.58 22.78
CA GLU A 55 5.57 9.68 22.80
C GLU A 55 6.20 8.30 22.60
N ILE A 56 7.28 8.28 21.83
CA ILE A 56 8.13 7.09 21.71
C ILE A 56 9.00 7.08 22.97
N PRO A 57 9.03 5.99 23.74
CA PRO A 57 9.86 5.91 24.95
C PRO A 57 11.32 6.23 24.63
N ASN A 58 11.98 6.96 25.52
CA ASN A 58 13.41 7.21 25.38
C ASN A 58 14.18 5.89 25.36
N GLY A 59 15.03 5.72 24.36
CA GLY A 59 15.80 4.49 24.14
C GLY A 59 15.05 3.38 23.41
N ALA A 60 13.81 3.60 22.96
CA ALA A 60 13.06 2.57 22.26
C ALA A 60 13.72 2.17 20.93
N VAL A 61 13.71 0.87 20.64
CA VAL A 61 14.30 0.33 19.41
C VAL A 61 13.37 0.60 18.23
N VAL A 62 13.85 1.37 17.24
CA VAL A 62 13.10 1.71 16.03
C VAL A 62 13.66 0.95 14.84
N LYS A 63 12.80 0.25 14.11
CA LYS A 63 13.17 -0.53 12.92
C LYS A 63 12.52 0.02 11.66
N ASN A 64 13.21 -0.21 10.54
CA ASN A 64 12.79 0.17 9.20
C ASN A 64 12.65 -1.08 8.33
N ILE A 65 11.49 -1.25 7.69
CA ILE A 65 11.24 -2.35 6.75
C ILE A 65 10.88 -1.77 5.41
N LYS A 66 11.57 -2.26 4.39
CA LYS A 66 11.30 -1.88 3.01
C LYS A 66 10.22 -2.79 2.42
N VAL A 67 9.18 -2.18 1.87
CA VAL A 67 8.04 -2.88 1.30
C VAL A 67 7.73 -2.33 -0.08
N TYR A 68 7.18 -3.19 -0.92
CA TYR A 68 6.42 -2.75 -2.09
C TYR A 68 4.96 -2.65 -1.66
N ALA A 69 4.38 -1.47 -1.78
CA ALA A 69 3.05 -1.16 -1.28
C ALA A 69 2.27 -0.29 -2.25
N GLU A 70 0.94 -0.40 -2.18
CA GLU A 70 0.01 0.47 -2.88
C GLU A 70 -0.53 1.52 -1.92
N VAL A 71 -0.43 2.78 -2.32
CA VAL A 71 -1.05 3.91 -1.62
C VAL A 71 -2.32 4.31 -2.37
N SER A 72 -3.46 4.30 -1.69
CA SER A 72 -4.71 4.75 -2.29
C SER A 72 -4.76 6.27 -2.39
N PRO A 73 -5.61 6.85 -3.26
CA PRO A 73 -5.85 8.29 -3.29
C PRO A 73 -6.34 8.88 -1.96
N PHE A 74 -6.85 8.04 -1.06
CA PHE A 74 -7.30 8.41 0.27
C PHE A 74 -6.23 8.21 1.36
N GLY A 75 -4.99 7.86 0.98
CA GLY A 75 -3.86 7.67 1.87
C GLY A 75 -3.84 6.33 2.60
N LYS A 76 -4.68 5.36 2.24
CA LYS A 76 -4.59 3.99 2.78
C LYS A 76 -3.40 3.27 2.14
N VAL A 77 -2.70 2.48 2.93
CA VAL A 77 -1.49 1.78 2.50
C VAL A 77 -1.72 0.29 2.60
N LYS A 78 -1.55 -0.41 1.48
CA LYS A 78 -1.64 -1.88 1.39
C LYS A 78 -0.28 -2.44 1.02
N ILE A 79 0.28 -3.30 1.87
CA ILE A 79 1.52 -4.01 1.56
C ILE A 79 1.21 -5.06 0.49
N ILE A 80 2.01 -5.07 -0.58
CA ILE A 80 1.96 -6.09 -1.63
C ILE A 80 3.04 -7.14 -1.38
N ALA A 81 4.27 -6.71 -1.06
CA ALA A 81 5.38 -7.59 -0.80
C ALA A 81 6.41 -6.97 0.16
N TYR A 82 7.07 -7.81 0.95
CA TYR A 82 8.23 -7.43 1.75
C TYR A 82 9.52 -7.64 0.93
N CYS A 83 10.42 -6.66 0.96
CA CYS A 83 11.70 -6.77 0.25
C CYS A 83 12.67 -7.77 0.88
N LYS A 84 12.52 -8.03 2.17
CA LYS A 84 13.27 -9.03 2.94
C LYS A 84 12.28 -9.78 3.80
N LYS A 85 12.45 -11.10 3.94
CA LYS A 85 11.60 -11.93 4.79
C LYS A 85 11.54 -11.35 6.20
N GLN A 86 10.34 -11.15 6.73
CA GLN A 86 10.14 -10.65 8.09
C GLN A 86 9.63 -11.78 8.98
N PRO A 87 9.85 -11.69 10.31
CA PRO A 87 9.17 -12.56 11.25
C PRO A 87 7.65 -12.36 11.16
N MET A 88 6.87 -13.44 11.23
CA MET A 88 5.41 -13.40 11.11
C MET A 88 4.75 -12.45 12.13
N ILE A 89 5.32 -12.34 13.34
CA ILE A 89 4.85 -11.41 14.38
C ILE A 89 4.92 -9.94 13.92
N VAL A 90 5.98 -9.58 13.17
CA VAL A 90 6.18 -8.24 12.63
C VAL A 90 5.21 -7.98 11.49
N GLU A 91 5.02 -8.95 10.59
CA GLU A 91 4.05 -8.82 9.48
C GLU A 91 2.63 -8.60 10.00
N ASN A 92 2.22 -9.39 11.00
CA ASN A 92 0.91 -9.26 11.66
C ASN A 92 0.76 -7.91 12.39
N TYR A 93 1.82 -7.46 13.06
CA TYR A 93 1.85 -6.16 13.72
C TYR A 93 1.63 -5.01 12.73
N LEU A 94 2.40 -5.01 11.64
CA LEU A 94 2.30 -3.98 10.59
C LEU A 94 0.93 -3.98 9.92
N ALA A 95 0.37 -5.17 9.60
CA ALA A 95 -0.96 -5.28 9.03
C ALA A 95 -2.02 -4.59 9.91
N LYS A 96 -2.05 -4.91 11.21
CA LYS A 96 -2.97 -4.29 12.19
C LYS A 96 -2.78 -2.78 12.33
N ARG A 97 -1.54 -2.29 12.26
CA ARG A 97 -1.25 -0.86 12.30
C ARG A 97 -1.76 -0.15 11.05
N LEU A 98 -1.52 -0.74 9.88
CA LEU A 98 -1.87 -0.16 8.59
C LEU A 98 -3.38 -0.10 8.34
N GLU A 99 -4.17 -0.97 8.95
CA GLU A 99 -5.65 -0.86 8.93
C GLU A 99 -6.12 0.51 9.44
N LYS A 100 -5.51 0.99 10.54
CA LYS A 100 -5.86 2.27 11.17
C LYS A 100 -5.06 3.44 10.61
N TYR A 101 -3.85 3.18 10.13
CA TYR A 101 -2.99 4.19 9.55
C TYR A 101 -3.61 4.78 8.28
N THR A 102 -3.42 6.08 8.10
CA THR A 102 -3.75 6.81 6.89
C THR A 102 -2.67 7.87 6.69
N VAL A 103 -2.07 7.89 5.50
CA VAL A 103 -1.12 8.95 5.12
C VAL A 103 -1.83 10.30 5.21
N ARG A 104 -1.18 11.28 5.83
CA ARG A 104 -1.77 12.61 6.01
C ARG A 104 -1.97 13.28 4.66
N LYS A 105 -3.13 13.92 4.46
CA LYS A 105 -3.47 14.63 3.22
C LYS A 105 -2.39 15.63 2.80
N GLN A 106 -1.89 16.42 3.76
CA GLN A 106 -0.81 17.38 3.52
C GLN A 106 0.44 16.74 2.91
N VAL A 107 0.84 15.55 3.38
CA VAL A 107 2.02 14.84 2.85
C VAL A 107 1.79 14.36 1.42
N MET A 108 0.54 14.08 1.04
CA MET A 108 0.18 13.70 -0.32
C MET A 108 0.06 14.91 -1.25
N GLU A 109 -0.52 16.01 -0.77
CA GLU A 109 -0.64 17.29 -1.51
C GLU A 109 0.72 17.91 -1.81
N GLU A 110 1.68 17.78 -0.87
CA GLU A 110 3.07 18.20 -1.05
C GLU A 110 3.91 17.20 -1.89
N HIS A 111 3.28 16.19 -2.51
CA HIS A 111 3.90 15.19 -3.37
C HIS A 111 5.01 14.34 -2.71
N TYR A 112 5.12 14.31 -1.38
CA TYR A 112 6.06 13.41 -0.69
C TYR A 112 5.66 11.94 -0.83
N VAL A 113 4.34 11.67 -0.91
CA VAL A 113 3.79 10.32 -1.15
C VAL A 113 2.66 10.42 -2.15
N GLU A 114 2.85 9.81 -3.31
CA GLU A 114 1.85 9.80 -4.37
C GLU A 114 0.97 8.54 -4.29
N PRO A 115 -0.28 8.56 -4.77
CA PRO A 115 -1.07 7.35 -4.96
C PRO A 115 -0.41 6.39 -5.96
N GLY A 116 -0.64 5.08 -5.77
CA GLY A 116 -0.14 4.01 -6.64
C GLY A 116 0.86 3.07 -5.98
N LYS A 117 1.36 2.10 -6.76
CA LYS A 117 2.30 1.07 -6.32
C LYS A 117 3.73 1.62 -6.31
N GLN A 118 4.41 1.51 -5.17
CA GLN A 118 5.76 2.05 -4.99
C GLN A 118 6.50 1.36 -3.85
N TYR A 119 7.82 1.55 -3.81
CA TYR A 119 8.64 1.14 -2.66
C TYR A 119 8.56 2.18 -1.55
N LEU A 120 8.26 1.72 -0.33
CA LEU A 120 8.17 2.54 0.87
C LEU A 120 9.02 1.92 1.98
N LEU A 121 9.48 2.78 2.89
CA LEU A 121 10.09 2.35 4.14
C LEU A 121 9.08 2.53 5.27
N LEU A 122 8.65 1.43 5.88
CA LEU A 122 7.80 1.47 7.07
C LEU A 122 8.69 1.52 8.30
N ARG A 123 8.49 2.53 9.13
CA ARG A 123 9.20 2.74 10.39
C ARG A 123 8.28 2.48 11.57
N TYR A 124 8.68 1.57 12.44
CA TYR A 124 7.91 1.12 13.61
C TYR A 124 8.81 1.00 14.85
N VAL A 125 8.18 0.95 16.02
CA VAL A 125 8.84 0.73 17.31
C VAL A 125 8.79 -0.76 17.63
N GLU A 126 9.95 -1.42 17.66
CA GLU A 126 10.05 -2.86 17.91
C GLU A 126 9.54 -3.25 19.28
N ASP A 127 9.82 -2.44 20.30
CA ASP A 127 9.42 -2.70 21.69
C ASP A 127 7.88 -2.71 21.90
N TRP A 128 7.11 -2.29 20.89
CA TRP A 128 5.65 -2.32 20.94
C TRP A 128 5.03 -3.56 20.31
N ILE A 129 5.86 -4.43 19.73
CA ILE A 129 5.45 -5.74 19.24
C ILE A 129 5.29 -6.66 20.47
N LYS A 130 4.10 -7.21 20.63
CA LYS A 130 3.73 -8.12 21.72
C LYS A 130 3.47 -9.51 21.17
#